data_AF-Q7N5C5-F1
#
_entry.id   AF-Q7N5C5-F1
#
_cell.length_a   1.000
_cell.length_b   1.000
_cell.length_c   1.000
_cell.angle_alpha   90.00
_cell.angle_beta   90.00
_cell.angle_gamma   90.00
#
_symmetry.space_group_name_H-M   'P 1'
#
loop_
_entity.id
_entity.type
_entity.pdbx_description
1 polymer ?
#
loop_
_entity_poly.entity_id
_entity_poly.type
_entity_poly.pdbx_seq_one_letter_code
_entity_poly.pdbx_strand_id
1 'polypeptide(L)' 'MNKIDLIPSSDTETLATEVTCLKVLLASILKTMGQAHAGRVVLNLERVIAEMGDEKQAKIFENTVQQIKALYRQ' A
#
# COMPACT_ATOMS: atom_id res chain seq x y z
N MET A 1 0.03 25.28 6.82
CA MET A 1 0.22 24.13 5.92
C MET A 1 -0.81 24.24 4.81
N ASN A 2 -0.36 24.33 3.56
CA ASN A 2 -1.27 24.39 2.41
C ASN A 2 -2.02 23.05 2.33
N LYS A 3 -3.36 23.07 2.27
CA LYS A 3 -4.17 21.86 2.20
C LYS A 3 -3.98 21.29 0.78
N ILE A 4 -3.22 20.22 0.66
CA ILE A 4 -3.07 19.51 -0.60
C ILE A 4 -4.36 18.70 -0.79
N ASP A 5 -5.17 19.09 -1.76
CA ASP A 5 -6.36 18.33 -2.12
C ASP A 5 -5.94 17.08 -2.90
N LEU A 6 -5.95 15.93 -2.19
CA LEU A 6 -5.69 14.61 -2.76
C LEU A 6 -6.96 14.09 -3.43
N ILE A 7 -7.37 14.74 -4.53
CA ILE A 7 -8.59 14.38 -5.26
C ILE A 7 -8.24 13.18 -6.17
N PRO A 8 -8.85 12.00 -5.97
CA PRO A 8 -8.68 10.88 -6.88
C PRO A 8 -9.31 11.21 -8.22
N SER A 9 -8.74 10.68 -9.31
CA SER A 9 -9.38 10.79 -10.62
C SER A 9 -10.78 10.15 -10.60
N SER A 10 -11.75 10.80 -11.26
CA SER A 10 -13.07 10.22 -11.51
C SER A 10 -13.03 9.14 -12.60
N ASP A 11 -11.96 9.10 -13.39
CA ASP A 11 -11.72 8.07 -14.39
C ASP A 11 -11.09 6.83 -13.74
N THR A 12 -11.72 5.68 -13.92
CA THR A 12 -11.34 4.44 -13.22
C THR A 12 -10.01 3.86 -13.71
N GLU A 13 -9.65 4.07 -14.98
CA GLU A 13 -8.37 3.59 -15.53
C GLU A 13 -7.20 4.43 -14.99
N THR A 14 -7.38 5.75 -14.98
CA THR A 14 -6.45 6.68 -14.35
C THR A 14 -6.27 6.36 -12.87
N LEU A 15 -7.37 6.18 -12.12
CA LEU A 15 -7.30 5.83 -10.70
C LEU A 15 -6.59 4.49 -10.45
N ALA A 16 -6.85 3.47 -11.28
CA ALA A 16 -6.15 2.19 -11.19
C ALA A 16 -4.64 2.33 -11.45
N THR A 17 -4.26 3.20 -12.38
CA THR A 17 -2.86 3.54 -12.67
C THR A 17 -2.20 4.26 -11.51
N GLU A 18 -2.87 5.26 -10.91
CA GLU A 18 -2.40 5.96 -9.72
C GLU A 18 -2.17 4.99 -8.55
N VAL A 19 -3.12 4.09 -8.28
CA VAL A 19 -2.99 3.05 -7.26
C VAL A 19 -1.81 2.11 -7.55
N THR A 20 -1.58 1.77 -8.81
CA THR A 20 -0.43 0.94 -9.21
C THR A 20 0.89 1.67 -8.97
N CYS A 21 0.98 2.95 -9.35
CA CYS A 21 2.14 3.80 -9.07
C CYS A 21 2.43 3.91 -7.57
N LEU A 22 1.41 4.04 -6.72
CA LEU A 22 1.56 4.07 -5.27
C LEU A 22 2.11 2.75 -4.72
N LYS A 23 1.67 1.60 -5.25
CA LYS A 23 2.21 0.29 -4.86
C LYS A 23 3.71 0.18 -5.21
N VAL A 24 4.10 0.63 -6.39
CA VAL A 24 5.50 0.64 -6.84
C VAL A 24 6.34 1.60 -5.99
N LEU A 25 5.81 2.78 -5.68
CA LEU A 25 6.47 3.75 -4.82
C LEU A 25 6.74 3.17 -3.42
N LEU A 26 5.72 2.55 -2.79
CA LEU A 26 5.89 1.95 -1.47
C LEU A 26 6.88 0.77 -1.52
N ALA A 27 6.80 -0.10 -2.52
CA ALA A 27 7.76 -1.19 -2.70
C ALA A 27 9.20 -0.65 -2.84
N SER A 28 9.38 0.44 -3.58
CA SER A 28 10.69 1.10 -3.75
C SER A 28 11.21 1.66 -2.44
N ILE A 29 10.36 2.31 -1.63
CA ILE A 29 10.71 2.77 -0.29
C ILE A 29 11.09 1.59 0.62
N LEU A 30 10.34 0.49 0.59
CA LEU A 30 10.67 -0.70 1.38
C LEU A 30 12.02 -1.32 0.95
N LYS A 31 12.37 -1.27 -0.33
CA LYS A 31 13.68 -1.74 -0.84
C LYS A 31 14.85 -0.89 -0.34
N THR A 32 14.65 0.41 -0.14
CA THR A 32 15.71 1.29 0.40
C THR A 32 15.84 1.17 1.92
N MET A 33 14.83 0.63 2.60
CA MET A 33 14.89 0.33 4.03
C MET A 33 15.74 -0.92 4.29
N GLY A 34 16.54 -0.91 5.36
CA GLY A 34 17.18 -2.12 5.86
C GLY A 34 16.15 -3.22 6.18
N GLN A 35 16.51 -4.48 5.95
CA GLN A 35 15.61 -5.64 6.02
C GLN A 35 14.75 -5.69 7.30
N ALA A 36 15.34 -5.39 8.46
CA ALA A 36 14.61 -5.36 9.74
C ALA A 36 13.52 -4.27 9.80
N HIS A 37 13.79 -3.08 9.24
CA HIS A 37 12.83 -1.98 9.21
C HIS A 37 11.71 -2.25 8.21
N ALA A 38 12.04 -2.76 7.02
CA ALA A 38 11.04 -3.16 6.02
C ALA A 38 10.09 -4.24 6.57
N GLY A 39 10.64 -5.27 7.24
CA GLY A 39 9.85 -6.32 7.87
C GLY A 39 8.89 -5.78 8.95
N ARG A 40 9.34 -4.83 9.76
CA ARG A 40 8.48 -4.18 10.77
C ARG A 40 7.32 -3.41 10.15
N VAL A 41 7.55 -2.70 9.05
CA VAL A 41 6.48 -1.98 8.33
C VAL A 41 5.43 -2.96 7.82
N VAL A 42 5.85 -4.06 7.19
CA VAL A 42 4.92 -5.07 6.68
C VAL A 42 4.09 -5.71 7.81
N LEU A 43 4.72 -6.07 8.93
CA LEU A 43 4.02 -6.63 10.09
C LEU A 43 3.00 -5.65 10.69
N ASN A 44 3.33 -4.36 10.73
CA ASN A 44 2.39 -3.34 11.19
C ASN A 44 1.17 -3.23 10.26
N LEU A 45 1.37 -3.30 8.95
CA LEU A 45 0.27 -3.28 7.98
C LEU A 45 -0.63 -4.52 8.14
N GLU A 46 -0.04 -5.71 8.32
CA GLU A 46 -0.79 -6.94 8.57
C GLU A 46 -1.61 -6.88 9.87
N ARG A 47 -1.07 -6.28 10.93
CA ARG A 47 -1.82 -6.03 12.17
C ARG A 47 -3.00 -5.08 11.95
N VAL A 48 -2.76 -3.96 11.24
CA VAL A 48 -3.84 -3.00 10.93
C VAL A 48 -4.98 -3.69 10.19
N ILE A 49 -4.67 -4.53 9.20
CA ILE A 49 -5.68 -5.29 8.45
C ILE A 49 -6.47 -6.23 9.35
N ALA A 50 -5.81 -6.93 10.27
CA ALA A 50 -6.46 -7.84 11.21
C ALA A 50 -7.40 -7.14 12.20
N GLU A 51 -7.16 -5.86 12.47
CA GLU A 51 -7.98 -5.03 13.37
C GLU A 51 -9.11 -4.28 12.63
N MET A 52 -9.22 -4.43 11.30
CA MET A 52 -10.28 -3.79 10.52
C MET A 52 -11.63 -4.46 10.76
N GLY A 53 -12.65 -3.66 11.08
CA GLY A 53 -14.02 -4.15 11.26
C GLY A 53 -14.79 -4.43 9.95
N ASP A 54 -14.33 -3.91 8.82
CA ASP A 54 -14.93 -4.16 7.50
C ASP A 54 -14.12 -5.24 6.76
N GLU A 55 -14.66 -6.45 6.69
CA GLU A 55 -14.02 -7.61 6.05
C GLU A 55 -13.71 -7.39 4.57
N LYS A 56 -14.57 -6.65 3.85
CA LYS A 56 -14.38 -6.38 2.42
C LYS A 56 -13.20 -5.43 2.22
N GLN A 57 -13.12 -4.37 3.01
CA GLN A 57 -11.99 -3.46 2.98
C GLN A 57 -10.70 -4.15 3.44
N ALA A 58 -10.76 -4.97 4.49
CA ALA A 58 -9.64 -5.77 4.96
C ALA A 58 -9.08 -6.66 3.85
N LYS A 59 -9.96 -7.34 3.09
CA LYS A 59 -9.54 -8.21 1.99
C LYS A 59 -8.88 -7.45 0.84
N ILE A 60 -9.42 -6.29 0.46
CA ILE A 60 -8.83 -5.43 -0.57
C ILE A 60 -7.45 -4.95 -0.13
N PHE A 61 -7.30 -4.57 1.14
CA PHE A 61 -6.04 -4.11 1.68
C PHE A 61 -5.01 -5.24 1.80
N GLU A 62 -5.43 -6.44 2.25
CA GLU A 62 -4.59 -7.64 2.26
C GLU A 62 -4.01 -7.93 0.86
N ASN A 63 -4.87 -7.98 -0.16
CA ASN A 63 -4.44 -8.22 -1.54
C ASN A 63 -3.44 -7.15 -2.01
N THR A 64 -3.67 -5.89 -1.63
CA THR A 64 -2.78 -4.76 -1.95
C THR A 64 -1.41 -4.93 -1.30
N VAL A 65 -1.36 -5.27 0.00
CA VAL A 65 -0.09 -5.50 0.71
C VAL A 65 0.67 -6.70 0.13
N GLN A 66 -0.02 -7.78 -0.27
CA GLN A 66 0.63 -8.92 -0.90
C GLN A 66 1.29 -8.54 -2.24
N GLN A 67 0.65 -7.72 -3.07
CA GLN A 67 1.25 -7.22 -4.31
C GLN A 67 2.49 -6.37 -4.04
N ILE A 68 2.47 -5.52 -3.02
CA ILE A 68 3.61 -4.70 -2.63
C ILE A 68 4.76 -5.58 -2.11
N LYS A 69 4.47 -6.60 -1.29
CA LYS A 69 5.47 -7.58 -0.82
C LYS A 69 6.13 -8.30 -2.00
N ALA A 70 5.36 -8.68 -3.02
CA ALA A 70 5.90 -9.31 -4.22
C ALA A 70 6.84 -8.36 -4.98
N LEU A 71 6.43 -7.11 -5.22
CA LEU A 71 7.26 -6.09 -5.88
C LEU A 71 8.54 -5.75 -5.10
N TYR A 72 8.45 -5.74 -3.77
CA TYR A 72 9.57 -5.49 -2.87
C TYR A 72 10.61 -6.62 -2.89
N ARG A 73 10.16 -7.88 -2.95
CA ARG A 73 11.03 -9.07 -2.88
C ARG A 73 11.74 -9.40 -4.19
N GLN A 74 11.24 -8.91 -5.33
CA GLN A 74 11.94 -8.97 -6.62
C GLN A 74 13.17 -8.06 -6.60
#